data_AF-A0A8H5GNG8-F1
#
_entry.id   AF-A0A8H5GNG8-F1
#
_cell.length_a   1.000
_cell.length_b   1.000
_cell.length_c   1.000
_cell.angle_alpha   90.00
_cell.angle_beta   90.00
_cell.angle_gamma   90.00
#
_symmetry.space_group_name_H-M   'P 1'
#
loop_
_entity.id
_entity.type
_entity.pdbx_description
1 polymer ?
#
loop_
_entity_poly.entity_id
_entity_poly.type
_entity_poly.pdbx_seq_one_letter_code
_entity_poly.pdbx_strand_id
1 'polypeptide(L)'
;MRVTAFVQPGKLADVIREFTATSEGTVPKELVHSIKVTTFHLGYKRRYKLQAIETTPARITIFYCDEYKKNISVQEYFQRKHGTILDHPDDLPVVNVGSSQKKTYLPAELCDVEPQTYRGKLNKEETQRMLKAACNRPILNATKITQEGFQKLGFLPPTSPSIGFNVSVSNEMAVIPARELSPPCVTYSGANVSRNPVNGTWNIVNDQFHRGHRFRGDEIQKGTHDASYLYARATRSVSLIPPAYYADLACERGRCYLGDFLVGNDDDKSGSKGSGKKSNADSKAKQKQVFEDATGRAWGQGLHQDVRSTMFYI
;
A
#
# COMPACT_ATOMS: atom_id res chain seq x y z
N MET A 1 12.45 9.11 -11.13
CA MET A 1 12.43 7.70 -11.58
C MET A 1 11.14 7.08 -11.06
N ARG A 2 10.25 6.59 -11.93
CA ARG A 2 9.02 5.93 -11.48
C ARG A 2 9.35 4.49 -11.13
N VAL A 3 9.24 4.13 -9.85
CA VAL A 3 9.39 2.74 -9.39
C VAL A 3 8.02 2.06 -9.49
N THR A 4 7.99 0.80 -9.89
CA THR A 4 6.75 0.01 -9.99
C THR A 4 7.03 -1.39 -9.46
N ALA A 5 6.08 -1.92 -8.69
CA ALA A 5 6.19 -3.27 -8.16
C ALA A 5 5.97 -4.31 -9.26
N PHE A 6 6.71 -5.41 -9.18
CA PHE A 6 6.56 -6.57 -10.05
C PHE A 6 6.22 -7.79 -9.22
N VAL A 7 5.38 -8.67 -9.77
CA VAL A 7 5.15 -10.00 -9.21
C VAL A 7 6.41 -10.84 -9.44
N GLN A 8 6.87 -11.51 -8.39
CA GLN A 8 8.04 -12.38 -8.49
C GLN A 8 7.73 -13.58 -9.39
N PRO A 9 8.64 -13.95 -10.32
CA PRO A 9 8.47 -15.15 -11.12
C PRO A 9 8.56 -16.40 -10.25
N GLY A 10 7.75 -17.40 -10.55
CA GLY A 10 7.71 -18.66 -9.79
C GLY A 10 6.49 -19.51 -10.13
N LYS A 11 6.31 -20.59 -9.38
CA LYS A 11 5.11 -21.44 -9.50
C LYS A 11 3.89 -20.67 -9.01
N LEU A 12 2.79 -20.77 -9.74
CA LEU A 12 1.54 -20.12 -9.36
C LEU A 12 1.03 -20.63 -8.00
N ALA A 13 1.26 -21.92 -7.71
CA ALA A 13 0.91 -22.53 -6.44
C ALA A 13 1.52 -21.78 -5.23
N ASP A 14 2.81 -21.49 -5.29
CA ASP A 14 3.54 -20.79 -4.22
C ASP A 14 3.02 -19.36 -4.05
N VAL A 15 2.78 -18.68 -5.16
CA VAL A 15 2.23 -17.32 -5.18
C VAL A 15 0.84 -17.31 -4.52
N ILE A 16 -0.03 -18.25 -4.86
CA ILE A 16 -1.37 -18.36 -4.25
C ILE A 16 -1.25 -18.61 -2.75
N ARG A 17 -0.37 -19.53 -2.32
CA ARG A 17 -0.15 -19.85 -0.91
C ARG A 17 0.34 -18.63 -0.11
N GLU A 18 1.31 -17.91 -0.64
CA GLU A 18 1.84 -16.68 -0.03
C GLU A 18 0.75 -15.61 0.10
N PHE A 19 -0.07 -15.42 -0.94
CA PHE A 19 -1.20 -14.48 -0.87
C PHE A 19 -2.25 -14.90 0.15
N THR A 20 -2.58 -16.18 0.26
CA THR A 20 -3.54 -16.69 1.25
C THR A 20 -3.00 -16.69 2.68
N ALA A 21 -1.68 -16.75 2.86
CA ALA A 21 -1.06 -16.62 4.18
C ALA A 21 -1.02 -15.16 4.64
N THR A 22 -0.82 -14.24 3.71
CA THR A 22 -0.70 -12.79 4.00
C THR A 22 -2.05 -12.08 4.08
N SER A 23 -3.04 -12.56 3.32
CA SER A 23 -4.41 -12.02 3.31
C SER A 23 -5.29 -12.95 4.15
N GLU A 24 -6.27 -12.45 4.91
CA GLU A 24 -7.21 -13.24 5.73
C GLU A 24 -8.06 -14.23 4.88
N GLY A 25 -7.43 -15.27 4.33
CA GLY A 25 -8.04 -16.39 3.61
C GLY A 25 -8.47 -16.14 2.16
N THR A 26 -8.39 -14.91 1.62
CA THR A 26 -8.91 -14.63 0.25
C THR A 26 -7.92 -13.87 -0.62
N VAL A 27 -7.60 -14.42 -1.79
CA VAL A 27 -6.83 -13.72 -2.82
C VAL A 27 -7.73 -12.60 -3.42
N PRO A 28 -7.28 -11.34 -3.47
CA PRO A 28 -8.09 -10.26 -4.03
C PRO A 28 -8.48 -10.54 -5.48
N LYS A 29 -9.79 -10.45 -5.81
CA LYS A 29 -10.30 -10.71 -7.17
C LYS A 29 -9.60 -9.84 -8.22
N GLU A 30 -9.29 -8.59 -7.87
CA GLU A 30 -8.59 -7.64 -8.75
C GLU A 30 -7.19 -8.12 -9.15
N LEU A 31 -6.51 -8.81 -8.23
CA LEU A 31 -5.19 -9.38 -8.49
C LEU A 31 -5.29 -10.52 -9.50
N VAL A 32 -6.25 -11.42 -9.31
CA VAL A 32 -6.42 -12.61 -10.17
C VAL A 32 -6.61 -12.20 -11.63
N HIS A 33 -7.47 -11.21 -11.92
CA HIS A 33 -7.73 -10.77 -13.29
C HIS A 33 -6.53 -10.04 -13.93
N SER A 34 -5.51 -9.67 -13.16
CA SER A 34 -4.33 -8.97 -13.66
C SER A 34 -3.16 -9.91 -13.97
N ILE A 35 -3.12 -11.09 -13.35
CA ILE A 35 -2.02 -12.04 -13.46
C ILE A 35 -2.10 -12.81 -14.79
N LYS A 36 -0.98 -12.81 -15.51
CA LYS A 36 -0.72 -13.73 -16.62
C LYS A 36 0.14 -14.88 -16.12
N VAL A 37 -0.18 -16.08 -16.61
CA VAL A 37 0.52 -17.33 -16.32
C VAL A 37 0.96 -17.99 -17.62
N THR A 38 2.01 -18.80 -17.52
CA THR A 38 2.53 -19.62 -18.60
C THR A 38 2.43 -21.09 -18.25
N THR A 39 2.16 -21.93 -19.24
CA THR A 39 2.16 -23.38 -19.08
C THR A 39 2.95 -24.04 -20.21
N PHE A 40 3.44 -25.25 -19.93
CA PHE A 40 4.28 -26.03 -20.85
C PHE A 40 3.72 -27.44 -21.18
N HIS A 41 2.56 -27.81 -20.63
CA HIS A 41 1.95 -29.14 -20.81
C HIS A 41 1.61 -29.52 -22.26
N LEU A 42 1.64 -28.55 -23.19
CA LEU A 42 1.41 -28.77 -24.63
C LEU A 42 2.70 -28.95 -25.45
N GLY A 43 3.86 -29.04 -24.79
CA GLY A 43 5.17 -29.13 -25.46
C GLY A 43 5.70 -27.79 -25.98
N TYR A 44 4.96 -26.70 -25.82
CA TYR A 44 5.38 -25.33 -26.11
C TYR A 44 4.89 -24.38 -25.01
N LYS A 45 5.59 -23.24 -24.87
CA LYS A 45 5.23 -22.21 -23.90
C LYS A 45 3.97 -21.49 -24.36
N ARG A 46 2.90 -21.58 -23.57
CA ARG A 46 1.65 -20.85 -23.84
C ARG A 46 1.30 -19.91 -22.69
N ARG A 47 0.96 -18.66 -23.04
CA ARG A 47 0.55 -17.60 -22.10
C ARG A 47 -0.96 -17.53 -21.99
N TYR A 48 -1.46 -17.44 -20.76
CA TYR A 48 -2.87 -17.26 -20.43
C TYR A 48 -3.04 -16.10 -19.46
N LYS A 49 -4.18 -15.40 -19.56
CA LYS A 49 -4.62 -14.43 -18.56
C LYS A 49 -5.58 -15.13 -17.61
N LEU A 50 -5.34 -15.05 -16.31
CA LEU A 50 -6.25 -15.64 -15.33
C LEU A 50 -7.57 -14.86 -15.28
N GLN A 51 -8.66 -15.60 -15.12
CA GLN A 51 -10.01 -15.05 -14.94
C GLN A 51 -10.52 -15.31 -13.53
N ALA A 52 -10.28 -16.52 -13.00
CA ALA A 52 -10.59 -16.85 -11.63
C ALA A 52 -9.63 -17.91 -11.09
N ILE A 53 -9.43 -17.92 -9.77
CA ILE A 53 -8.89 -19.06 -9.03
C ILE A 53 -10.09 -19.73 -8.39
N GLU A 54 -10.33 -21.00 -8.71
CA GLU A 54 -11.43 -21.76 -8.13
C GLU A 54 -11.03 -22.23 -6.72
N THR A 55 -12.00 -22.40 -5.83
CA THR A 55 -11.76 -22.91 -4.47
C THR A 55 -11.65 -24.43 -4.41
N THR A 56 -11.92 -25.12 -5.53
CA THR A 56 -11.93 -26.58 -5.60
C THR A 56 -10.62 -27.11 -6.20
N PRO A 57 -10.11 -28.24 -5.69
CA PRO A 57 -8.89 -28.86 -6.18
C PRO A 57 -9.14 -29.70 -7.45
N ALA A 58 -8.05 -30.05 -8.15
CA ALA A 58 -8.09 -30.67 -9.47
C ALA A 58 -8.83 -32.02 -9.51
N ARG A 59 -8.86 -32.78 -8.41
CA ARG A 59 -9.61 -34.04 -8.30
C ARG A 59 -11.12 -33.84 -8.34
N ILE A 60 -11.60 -32.78 -7.69
CA ILE A 60 -13.04 -32.53 -7.47
C ILE A 60 -13.62 -31.66 -8.57
N THR A 61 -12.83 -30.75 -9.17
CA THR A 61 -13.35 -29.90 -10.25
C THR A 61 -13.65 -30.74 -11.49
N ILE A 62 -14.93 -30.80 -11.85
CA ILE A 62 -15.42 -31.54 -13.02
C ILE A 62 -15.80 -30.54 -14.12
N PHE A 63 -15.53 -30.92 -15.37
CA PHE A 63 -15.99 -30.21 -16.54
C PHE A 63 -16.46 -31.18 -17.62
N TYR A 64 -17.37 -30.71 -18.48
CA TYR A 64 -17.80 -31.49 -19.64
C TYR A 64 -16.69 -31.46 -20.70
N CYS A 65 -16.16 -32.62 -21.06
CA CYS A 65 -15.15 -32.75 -22.10
C CYS A 65 -15.80 -33.19 -23.41
N ASP A 66 -15.84 -32.29 -24.41
CA ASP A 66 -16.41 -32.55 -25.73
C ASP A 66 -15.77 -33.77 -26.43
N GLU A 67 -14.47 -33.98 -26.22
CA GLU A 67 -13.69 -35.06 -26.84
C GLU A 67 -14.08 -36.45 -26.32
N TYR A 68 -14.36 -36.56 -25.02
CA TYR A 68 -14.80 -37.82 -24.40
C TYR A 68 -16.33 -37.90 -24.21
N LYS A 69 -17.06 -36.85 -24.60
CA LYS A 69 -18.52 -36.68 -24.42
C LYS A 69 -19.01 -37.01 -23.01
N LYS A 70 -18.17 -36.78 -21.99
CA LYS A 70 -18.45 -37.10 -20.59
C LYS A 70 -17.97 -35.99 -19.67
N ASN A 71 -18.57 -35.93 -18.49
CA ASN A 71 -18.06 -35.14 -17.37
C ASN A 71 -16.84 -35.85 -16.79
N ILE A 72 -15.71 -35.15 -16.71
CA ILE A 72 -14.43 -35.68 -16.23
C ILE A 72 -13.79 -34.67 -15.27
N SER A 73 -13.04 -35.16 -14.28
CA SER A 73 -12.26 -34.26 -13.41
C SER A 73 -11.06 -33.67 -14.15
N VAL A 74 -10.59 -32.50 -13.70
CA VAL A 74 -9.39 -31.88 -14.26
C VAL A 74 -8.18 -32.80 -14.11
N GLN A 75 -8.02 -33.46 -12.96
CA GLN A 75 -6.97 -34.46 -12.75
C GLN A 75 -7.03 -35.60 -13.78
N GLU A 76 -8.18 -36.26 -13.92
CA GLU A 76 -8.33 -37.42 -14.81
C GLU A 76 -8.11 -37.03 -16.28
N TYR A 77 -8.51 -35.81 -16.68
CA TYR A 77 -8.26 -35.29 -18.02
C TYR A 77 -6.76 -35.09 -18.30
N PHE A 78 -6.03 -34.44 -17.40
CA PHE A 78 -4.59 -34.19 -17.57
C PHE A 78 -3.78 -35.50 -17.55
N GLN A 79 -4.18 -36.47 -16.74
CA GLN A 79 -3.56 -37.78 -16.72
C GLN A 79 -3.78 -38.55 -18.03
N ARG A 80 -5.01 -38.57 -18.57
CA ARG A 80 -5.33 -39.32 -19.78
C ARG A 80 -4.81 -38.68 -21.06
N LYS A 81 -4.96 -37.35 -21.20
CA LYS A 81 -4.65 -36.64 -22.44
C LYS A 81 -3.19 -36.22 -22.53
N HIS A 82 -2.63 -35.76 -21.42
CA HIS A 82 -1.27 -35.21 -21.37
C HIS A 82 -0.27 -36.15 -20.68
N GLY A 83 -0.71 -37.31 -20.17
CA GLY A 83 0.15 -38.21 -19.40
C GLY A 83 0.71 -37.58 -18.13
N THR A 84 0.13 -36.47 -17.66
CA THR A 84 0.65 -35.69 -16.53
C THR A 84 0.03 -36.19 -15.23
N ILE A 85 0.86 -36.68 -14.32
CA ILE A 85 0.45 -37.00 -12.94
C ILE A 85 0.67 -35.74 -12.11
N LEU A 86 -0.39 -35.26 -11.45
CA LEU A 86 -0.32 -34.11 -10.55
C LEU A 86 0.15 -34.59 -9.18
N ASP A 87 1.12 -33.91 -8.59
CA ASP A 87 1.62 -34.22 -7.25
C ASP A 87 0.64 -33.74 -6.17
N HIS A 88 -0.08 -32.66 -6.46
CA HIS A 88 -0.97 -31.97 -5.51
C HIS A 88 -2.43 -31.87 -6.02
N PRO A 89 -3.11 -33.01 -6.29
CA PRO A 89 -4.45 -33.01 -6.89
C PRO A 89 -5.57 -32.62 -5.91
N ASP A 90 -5.31 -32.62 -4.61
CA ASP A 90 -6.30 -32.47 -3.53
C ASP A 90 -6.16 -31.17 -2.73
N ASP A 91 -4.97 -30.57 -2.74
CA ASP A 91 -4.60 -29.42 -1.91
C ASP A 91 -4.40 -28.14 -2.73
N LEU A 92 -4.06 -28.24 -4.02
CA LEU A 92 -3.92 -27.07 -4.89
C LEU A 92 -5.19 -26.78 -5.70
N PRO A 93 -5.57 -25.49 -5.83
CA PRO A 93 -6.73 -25.09 -6.61
C PRO A 93 -6.48 -25.23 -8.12
N VAL A 94 -7.57 -25.28 -8.88
CA VAL A 94 -7.53 -25.07 -10.33
C VAL A 94 -7.79 -23.60 -10.67
N VAL A 95 -7.22 -23.14 -11.78
CA VAL A 95 -7.41 -21.79 -12.29
C VAL A 95 -8.20 -21.78 -13.58
N ASN A 96 -9.13 -20.85 -13.71
CA ASN A 96 -9.88 -20.62 -14.93
C ASN A 96 -9.16 -19.60 -15.81
N VAL A 97 -8.80 -20.01 -17.02
CA VAL A 97 -8.19 -19.18 -18.07
C VAL A 97 -9.14 -18.90 -19.24
N GLY A 98 -10.34 -19.49 -19.21
CA GLY A 98 -11.39 -19.30 -20.20
C GLY A 98 -12.35 -18.18 -19.83
N SER A 99 -13.33 -17.92 -20.69
CA SER A 99 -14.40 -16.95 -20.40
C SER A 99 -15.34 -17.44 -19.29
N SER A 100 -16.19 -16.56 -18.78
CA SER A 100 -17.24 -16.96 -17.82
C SER A 100 -18.25 -17.96 -18.42
N GLN A 101 -18.56 -17.83 -19.72
CA GLN A 101 -19.49 -18.73 -20.43
C GLN A 101 -18.85 -20.07 -20.81
N LYS A 102 -17.60 -20.03 -21.27
CA LYS A 102 -16.79 -21.22 -21.61
C LYS A 102 -15.54 -21.24 -20.75
N LYS A 103 -15.66 -21.87 -19.59
CA LYS A 103 -14.56 -22.04 -18.64
C LYS A 103 -13.49 -22.98 -19.21
N THR A 104 -12.24 -22.72 -18.90
CA THR A 104 -11.11 -23.58 -19.26
C THR A 104 -10.22 -23.68 -18.05
N TYR A 105 -10.12 -24.87 -17.48
CA TYR A 105 -9.41 -25.10 -16.22
C TYR A 105 -7.99 -25.57 -16.47
N LEU A 106 -7.04 -25.02 -15.72
CA LEU A 106 -5.66 -25.48 -15.63
C LEU A 106 -5.33 -25.74 -14.16
N PRO A 107 -4.65 -26.85 -13.82
CA PRO A 107 -4.08 -27.02 -12.47
C PRO A 107 -3.08 -25.91 -12.16
N ALA A 108 -3.14 -25.31 -10.97
CA ALA A 108 -2.20 -24.26 -10.56
C ALA A 108 -0.74 -24.76 -10.55
N GLU A 109 -0.53 -26.05 -10.29
CA GLU A 109 0.78 -26.73 -10.30
C GLU A 109 1.52 -26.62 -11.66
N LEU A 110 0.75 -26.63 -12.76
CA LEU A 110 1.29 -26.56 -14.12
C LEU A 110 1.47 -25.13 -14.64
N CYS A 111 1.18 -24.13 -13.80
CA CYS A 111 1.21 -22.73 -14.15
C CYS A 111 2.42 -22.02 -13.51
N ASP A 112 3.19 -21.33 -14.34
CA ASP A 112 4.29 -20.47 -13.90
C ASP A 112 3.94 -18.99 -14.12
N VAL A 113 4.17 -18.16 -13.11
CA VAL A 113 3.99 -16.71 -13.17
C VAL A 113 5.25 -16.09 -13.77
N GLU A 114 5.08 -15.25 -14.79
CA GLU A 114 6.18 -14.48 -15.36
C GLU A 114 6.35 -13.11 -14.67
N PRO A 115 7.55 -12.49 -14.75
CA PRO A 115 7.75 -11.14 -14.24
C PRO A 115 6.78 -10.18 -14.91
N GLN A 116 5.88 -9.58 -14.12
CA GLN A 116 4.88 -8.66 -14.60
C GLN A 116 4.55 -7.59 -13.57
N THR A 117 4.10 -6.43 -14.03
CA THR A 117 3.76 -5.31 -13.15
C THR A 117 2.59 -5.69 -12.23
N TYR A 118 2.77 -5.52 -10.93
CA TYR A 118 1.69 -5.62 -9.96
C TYR A 118 0.83 -4.35 -10.02
N ARG A 119 -0.49 -4.51 -10.17
CA ARG A 119 -1.44 -3.39 -10.29
C ARG A 119 -2.39 -3.25 -9.10
N GLY A 120 -2.32 -4.18 -8.14
CA GLY A 120 -3.10 -4.10 -6.92
C GLY A 120 -2.55 -3.05 -5.95
N LYS A 121 -3.25 -2.87 -4.84
CA LYS A 121 -2.78 -2.05 -3.73
C LYS A 121 -1.76 -2.85 -2.92
N LEU A 122 -0.54 -2.32 -2.83
CA LEU A 122 0.51 -2.87 -1.97
C LEU A 122 0.10 -2.79 -0.49
N ASN A 123 0.58 -3.73 0.32
CA ASN A 123 0.41 -3.64 1.75
C ASN A 123 1.25 -2.48 2.33
N LYS A 124 1.08 -2.16 3.63
CA LYS A 124 1.76 -1.01 4.24
C LYS A 124 3.28 -1.14 4.20
N GLU A 125 3.80 -2.33 4.49
CA GLU A 125 5.24 -2.59 4.51
C GLU A 125 5.86 -2.50 3.11
N GLU A 126 5.23 -3.12 2.12
CA GLU A 126 5.61 -3.05 0.71
C GLU A 126 5.57 -1.61 0.21
N THR A 127 4.54 -0.86 0.57
CA THR A 127 4.42 0.57 0.23
C THR A 127 5.58 1.36 0.83
N GLN A 128 5.92 1.11 2.10
CA GLN A 128 7.06 1.76 2.76
C GLN A 128 8.39 1.39 2.10
N ARG A 129 8.60 0.12 1.73
CA ARG A 129 9.80 -0.32 0.99
C ARG A 129 9.88 0.34 -0.39
N MET A 130 8.75 0.42 -1.11
CA MET A 130 8.66 1.11 -2.39
C MET A 130 8.99 2.60 -2.27
N LEU A 131 8.45 3.28 -1.25
CA LEU A 131 8.76 4.68 -0.96
C LEU A 131 10.24 4.86 -0.64
N LYS A 132 10.81 4.01 0.21
CA LYS A 132 12.24 4.06 0.55
C LYS A 132 13.14 3.86 -0.68
N ALA A 133 12.75 2.99 -1.61
CA ALA A 133 13.48 2.78 -2.85
C ALA A 133 13.33 3.95 -3.84
N ALA A 134 12.13 4.55 -3.93
CA ALA A 134 11.82 5.60 -4.89
C ALA A 134 12.32 6.99 -4.45
N CYS A 135 12.22 7.31 -3.16
CA CYS A 135 12.55 8.62 -2.59
C CYS A 135 14.06 8.78 -2.42
N ASN A 136 14.74 9.17 -3.49
CA ASN A 136 16.15 9.54 -3.47
C ASN A 136 16.32 11.06 -3.56
N ARG A 137 17.38 11.59 -2.93
CA ARG A 137 17.75 13.02 -3.05
C ARG A 137 18.00 13.37 -4.53
N PRO A 138 17.69 14.61 -4.96
CA PRO A 138 17.86 15.03 -6.37
C PRO A 138 19.25 14.72 -6.95
N ILE A 139 20.31 14.96 -6.17
CA ILE A 139 21.68 14.67 -6.58
C ILE A 139 21.91 13.18 -6.88
N LEU A 140 21.36 12.28 -6.06
CA LEU A 140 21.49 10.84 -6.28
C LEU A 140 20.69 10.39 -7.50
N ASN A 141 19.53 11.00 -7.76
CA ASN A 141 18.77 10.73 -8.99
C ASN A 141 19.55 11.17 -10.24
N ALA A 142 20.18 12.35 -10.19
CA ALA A 142 21.03 12.85 -11.27
C ALA A 142 22.20 11.90 -11.58
N THR A 143 22.90 11.43 -10.54
CA THR A 143 23.99 10.45 -10.68
C THR A 143 23.48 9.12 -11.26
N LYS A 144 22.35 8.59 -10.77
CA LYS A 144 21.75 7.35 -11.30
C LYS A 144 21.38 7.49 -12.79
N ILE A 145 20.84 8.63 -13.20
CA ILE A 145 20.49 8.88 -14.61
C ILE A 145 21.75 8.90 -15.48
N THR A 146 22.76 9.69 -15.08
CA THR A 146 23.97 9.93 -15.87
C THR A 146 24.92 8.73 -15.90
N GLN A 147 25.05 7.98 -14.79
CA GLN A 147 26.00 6.86 -14.68
C GLN A 147 25.37 5.51 -15.04
N GLU A 148 24.20 5.19 -14.50
CA GLU A 148 23.56 3.88 -14.73
C GLU A 148 22.53 3.90 -15.86
N GLY A 149 21.77 5.00 -15.99
CA GLY A 149 20.65 5.11 -16.91
C GLY A 149 21.08 4.96 -18.37
N PHE A 150 22.10 5.69 -18.79
CA PHE A 150 22.62 5.62 -20.16
C PHE A 150 23.18 4.24 -20.51
N GLN A 151 23.84 3.55 -19.57
CA GLN A 151 24.31 2.17 -19.77
C GLN A 151 23.13 1.21 -19.95
N LYS A 152 22.12 1.28 -19.07
CA LYS A 152 20.92 0.42 -19.12
C LYS A 152 20.08 0.64 -20.38
N LEU A 153 20.09 1.86 -20.93
CA LEU A 153 19.40 2.20 -22.18
C LEU A 153 20.22 1.87 -23.43
N GLY A 154 21.47 1.39 -23.29
CA GLY A 154 22.34 1.04 -24.41
C GLY A 154 22.99 2.24 -25.12
N PHE A 155 22.94 3.43 -24.51
CA PHE A 155 23.62 4.63 -25.02
C PHE A 155 25.11 4.67 -24.67
N LEU A 156 25.56 3.77 -23.78
CA LEU A 156 26.97 3.60 -23.41
C LEU A 156 27.42 2.14 -23.59
N PRO A 157 28.58 1.87 -24.23
CA PRO A 157 29.41 2.84 -24.97
C PRO A 157 28.62 3.45 -26.15
N PRO A 158 29.00 4.63 -26.67
CA PRO A 158 28.29 5.28 -27.76
C PRO A 158 28.22 4.33 -28.96
N THR A 159 27.08 3.65 -29.10
CA THR A 159 26.79 2.79 -30.23
C THR A 159 26.36 3.69 -31.39
N SER A 160 26.76 3.33 -32.61
CA SER A 160 26.46 4.08 -33.83
C SER A 160 25.00 4.52 -33.85
N PRO A 161 24.70 5.77 -34.30
CA PRO A 161 23.39 6.38 -34.16
C PRO A 161 22.31 5.41 -34.62
N SER A 162 21.30 5.25 -33.76
CA SER A 162 20.10 4.44 -33.95
C SER A 162 19.74 4.40 -35.44
N ILE A 163 19.94 3.22 -36.03
CA ILE A 163 19.78 2.85 -37.44
C ILE A 163 18.81 3.81 -38.16
N GLY A 164 19.36 4.70 -39.00
CA GLY A 164 18.61 5.43 -40.03
C GLY A 164 18.15 6.86 -39.75
N PHE A 165 18.21 7.38 -38.52
CA PHE A 165 17.61 8.70 -38.20
C PHE A 165 18.59 9.86 -37.94
N ASN A 166 19.91 9.64 -38.00
CA ASN A 166 20.94 10.66 -37.73
C ASN A 166 20.72 11.42 -36.39
N VAL A 167 20.26 10.70 -35.36
CA VAL A 167 20.02 11.25 -34.01
C VAL A 167 21.19 10.88 -33.11
N SER A 168 21.74 11.88 -32.40
CA SER A 168 22.74 11.71 -31.35
C SER A 168 22.17 12.08 -29.99
N VAL A 169 22.48 11.30 -28.96
CA VAL A 169 22.06 11.55 -27.57
C VAL A 169 23.28 12.00 -26.76
N SER A 170 23.18 13.15 -26.07
CA SER A 170 24.20 13.60 -25.12
C SER A 170 24.07 12.85 -23.79
N ASN A 171 25.21 12.57 -23.16
CA ASN A 171 25.29 11.91 -21.86
C ASN A 171 25.23 12.89 -20.67
N GLU A 172 25.10 14.19 -20.96
CA GLU A 172 25.03 15.25 -19.96
C GLU A 172 23.58 15.75 -19.78
N MET A 173 23.24 16.16 -18.57
CA MET A 173 21.94 16.78 -18.31
C MET A 173 21.90 18.20 -18.89
N ALA A 174 20.77 18.56 -19.49
CA ALA A 174 20.56 19.90 -20.03
C ALA A 174 20.67 20.97 -18.93
N VAL A 175 21.49 21.99 -19.19
CA VAL A 175 21.63 23.17 -18.32
C VAL A 175 20.60 24.20 -18.76
N ILE A 176 19.64 24.48 -17.89
CA ILE A 176 18.55 25.43 -18.16
C ILE A 176 18.73 26.65 -17.24
N PRO A 177 18.86 27.88 -17.76
CA PRO A 177 18.88 29.07 -16.93
C PRO A 177 17.53 29.23 -16.24
N ALA A 178 17.56 29.40 -14.91
CA ALA A 178 16.37 29.58 -14.09
C ALA A 178 16.52 30.80 -13.19
N ARG A 179 15.39 31.33 -12.71
CA ARG A 179 15.34 32.45 -11.78
C ARG A 179 14.49 32.08 -10.57
N GLU A 180 15.03 32.31 -9.38
CA GLU A 180 14.29 32.21 -8.13
C GLU A 180 13.54 33.52 -7.90
N LEU A 181 12.23 33.44 -7.69
CA LEU A 181 11.41 34.62 -7.41
C LEU A 181 11.48 34.94 -5.91
N SER A 182 11.60 36.22 -5.58
CA SER A 182 11.54 36.67 -4.18
C SER A 182 10.18 36.28 -3.58
N PRO A 183 10.17 35.68 -2.38
CA PRO A 183 8.92 35.28 -1.74
C PRO A 183 8.06 36.50 -1.42
N PRO A 184 6.73 36.43 -1.63
CA PRO A 184 5.83 37.53 -1.27
C PRO A 184 5.71 37.66 0.24
N CYS A 185 5.58 38.88 0.74
CA CYS A 185 5.33 39.12 2.15
C CYS A 185 3.88 38.77 2.52
N VAL A 186 3.66 38.05 3.62
CA VAL A 186 2.34 37.66 4.10
C VAL A 186 1.92 38.58 5.25
N THR A 187 0.79 39.27 5.09
CA THR A 187 0.26 40.22 6.10
C THR A 187 -0.88 39.61 6.90
N TYR A 188 -0.81 39.73 8.22
CA TYR A 188 -1.86 39.30 9.18
C TYR A 188 -2.60 40.51 9.78
N SER A 189 -3.59 40.30 10.66
CA SER A 189 -4.28 41.44 11.30
C SER A 189 -3.39 42.07 12.37
N GLY A 190 -3.16 43.37 12.25
CA GLY A 190 -2.27 44.16 13.12
C GLY A 190 -1.30 44.97 12.27
N ALA A 191 -1.10 46.24 12.59
CA ALA A 191 -0.44 47.21 11.72
C ALA A 191 1.04 46.92 11.36
N ASN A 192 1.68 45.90 11.95
CA ASN A 192 3.10 45.59 11.76
C ASN A 192 3.44 44.08 11.78
N VAL A 193 2.47 43.19 11.51
CA VAL A 193 2.72 41.73 11.49
C VAL A 193 2.79 41.25 10.05
N SER A 194 3.99 41.32 9.50
CA SER A 194 4.31 40.85 8.15
C SER A 194 5.33 39.72 8.23
N ARG A 195 5.00 38.55 7.70
CA ARG A 195 5.88 37.38 7.67
C ARG A 195 6.50 37.24 6.29
N ASN A 196 7.82 37.09 6.25
CA ASN A 196 8.53 36.77 5.03
C ASN A 196 8.69 35.24 4.95
N PRO A 197 8.08 34.57 3.96
CA PRO A 197 8.29 33.15 3.77
C PRO A 197 9.77 32.85 3.50
N VAL A 198 10.31 31.87 4.20
CA VAL A 198 11.67 31.36 3.99
C VAL A 198 11.55 29.93 3.47
N ASN A 199 12.20 29.64 2.34
CA ASN A 199 12.15 28.34 1.69
C ASN A 199 10.71 27.83 1.43
N GLY A 200 9.80 28.74 1.09
CA GLY A 200 8.38 28.43 0.85
C GLY A 200 7.55 28.14 2.10
N THR A 201 8.07 28.43 3.30
CA THR A 201 7.38 28.19 4.57
C THR A 201 7.28 29.45 5.43
N TRP A 202 6.21 29.59 6.20
CA TRP A 202 6.06 30.61 7.24
C TRP A 202 5.19 30.07 8.39
N ASN A 203 5.31 30.67 9.57
CA ASN A 203 4.54 30.28 10.76
C ASN A 203 3.52 31.38 11.10
N ILE A 204 2.36 30.97 11.61
CA ILE A 204 1.25 31.83 12.05
C ILE A 204 1.17 32.00 13.57
N VAL A 205 2.08 31.37 14.32
CA VAL A 205 2.12 31.45 15.79
C VAL A 205 2.22 32.91 16.23
N ASN A 206 1.31 33.30 17.13
CA ASN A 206 1.12 34.66 17.66
C ASN A 206 0.56 35.69 16.66
N ASP A 207 0.10 35.27 15.48
CA ASP A 207 -0.55 36.14 14.51
C ASP A 207 -2.08 35.92 14.54
N GLN A 208 -2.84 36.98 14.26
CA GLN A 208 -4.29 36.92 14.11
C GLN A 208 -4.68 37.00 12.63
N PHE A 209 -5.74 36.32 12.22
CA PHE A 209 -6.21 36.36 10.84
C PHE A 209 -6.57 37.78 10.40
N HIS A 210 -6.12 38.18 9.19
CA HIS A 210 -6.39 39.51 8.61
C HIS A 210 -7.87 39.93 8.71
N ARG A 211 -8.79 38.98 8.54
CA ARG A 211 -10.19 39.09 8.94
C ARG A 211 -10.59 37.87 9.76
N GLY A 212 -10.55 38.00 11.08
CA GLY A 212 -11.15 37.02 11.98
C GLY A 212 -12.67 37.11 11.97
N HIS A 213 -13.35 35.97 11.91
CA HIS A 213 -14.79 35.93 12.11
C HIS A 213 -15.09 35.94 13.62
N ARG A 214 -16.07 36.74 14.05
CA ARG A 214 -16.52 36.78 15.45
C ARG A 214 -17.78 35.93 15.57
N PHE A 215 -17.61 34.62 15.64
CA PHE A 215 -18.74 33.76 15.93
C PHE A 215 -19.30 34.10 17.32
N ARG A 216 -20.58 34.47 17.40
CA ARG A 216 -21.30 34.56 18.68
C ARG A 216 -21.57 33.16 19.21
N GLY A 217 -21.80 33.03 20.53
CA GLY A 217 -22.14 31.75 21.15
C GLY A 217 -23.30 31.04 20.44
N ASP A 218 -24.34 31.80 20.07
CA ASP A 218 -25.50 31.28 19.33
C ASP A 218 -25.14 30.77 17.93
N GLU A 219 -24.20 31.43 17.25
CA GLU A 219 -23.74 31.04 15.90
C GLU A 219 -22.87 29.77 15.98
N ILE A 220 -22.06 29.63 17.04
CA ILE A 220 -21.32 28.39 17.31
C ILE A 220 -22.28 27.27 17.65
N GLN A 221 -23.28 27.53 18.49
CA GLN A 221 -24.30 26.56 18.86
C GLN A 221 -25.09 26.09 17.64
N LYS A 222 -25.54 27.02 16.80
CA LYS A 222 -26.25 26.73 15.55
C LYS A 222 -25.35 25.99 14.56
N GLY A 223 -24.11 26.44 14.36
CA GLY A 223 -23.15 25.77 13.50
C GLY A 223 -22.82 24.34 13.95
N THR A 224 -22.72 24.11 15.27
CA THR A 224 -22.51 22.78 15.85
C THR A 224 -23.74 21.89 15.66
N HIS A 225 -24.93 22.46 15.85
CA HIS A 225 -26.20 21.77 15.60
C HIS A 225 -26.36 21.40 14.12
N ASP A 226 -26.14 22.34 13.20
CA ASP A 226 -26.22 22.11 11.75
C ASP A 226 -25.17 21.09 11.31
N ALA A 227 -23.95 21.18 11.84
CA ALA A 227 -22.89 20.23 11.56
C ALA A 227 -23.23 18.81 12.06
N SER A 228 -24.03 18.65 13.10
CA SER A 228 -24.46 17.33 13.60
C SER A 228 -25.26 16.51 12.58
N TYR A 229 -25.82 17.16 11.55
CA TYR A 229 -26.50 16.52 10.43
C TYR A 229 -25.57 16.11 9.28
N LEU A 230 -24.28 16.48 9.34
CA LEU A 230 -23.29 16.17 8.28
C LEU A 230 -22.63 14.80 8.46
N TYR A 231 -23.11 13.97 9.38
CA TYR A 231 -22.55 12.63 9.57
C TYR A 231 -22.96 11.69 8.43
N ALA A 232 -22.01 11.32 7.58
CA ALA A 232 -22.31 10.58 6.35
C ALA A 232 -22.88 9.17 6.57
N ARG A 233 -22.74 8.59 7.77
CA ARG A 233 -23.22 7.23 8.08
C ARG A 233 -24.64 7.19 8.65
N ALA A 234 -25.28 8.34 8.88
CA ALA A 234 -26.65 8.40 9.39
C ALA A 234 -27.45 9.50 8.68
N THR A 235 -28.75 9.27 8.47
CA THR A 235 -29.68 10.26 7.90
C THR A 235 -30.36 11.13 8.96
N ARG A 236 -30.03 10.93 10.23
CA ARG A 236 -30.53 11.69 11.39
C ARG A 236 -29.36 12.42 12.05
N SER A 237 -29.66 13.52 12.75
CA SER A 237 -28.64 14.20 13.57
C SER A 237 -28.05 13.26 14.61
N VAL A 238 -26.77 13.47 14.88
CA VAL A 238 -26.04 12.75 15.91
C VAL A 238 -25.78 13.68 17.10
N SER A 239 -25.65 13.13 18.30
CA SER A 239 -25.47 13.93 19.53
C SER A 239 -24.13 14.66 19.64
N LEU A 240 -23.17 14.38 18.74
CA LEU A 240 -21.82 14.97 18.73
C LEU A 240 -21.46 15.39 17.29
N ILE A 241 -20.65 16.45 17.15
CA ILE A 241 -20.24 16.97 15.85
C ILE A 241 -19.44 15.91 15.04
N PRO A 242 -19.69 15.71 13.74
CA PRO A 242 -19.13 14.58 12.98
C PRO A 242 -17.60 14.47 12.98
N PRO A 243 -16.81 15.57 12.90
CA PRO A 243 -15.38 15.56 13.16
C PRO A 243 -14.96 14.80 14.43
N ALA A 244 -15.65 14.97 15.55
CA ALA A 244 -15.31 14.28 16.79
C ALA A 244 -15.66 12.79 16.72
N TYR A 245 -16.78 12.41 16.08
CA TYR A 245 -17.10 11.01 15.79
C TYR A 245 -16.07 10.34 14.88
N TYR A 246 -15.58 11.05 13.86
CA TYR A 246 -14.54 10.52 12.99
C TYR A 246 -13.20 10.42 13.69
N ALA A 247 -12.88 11.36 14.58
CA ALA A 247 -11.70 11.27 15.43
C ALA A 247 -11.75 10.04 16.33
N ASP A 248 -12.89 9.76 16.98
CA ASP A 248 -13.08 8.57 17.81
C ASP A 248 -12.96 7.28 17.00
N LEU A 249 -13.60 7.19 15.83
CA LEU A 249 -13.46 6.05 14.93
C LEU A 249 -12.01 5.87 14.43
N ALA A 250 -11.30 6.98 14.19
CA ALA A 250 -9.89 6.96 13.83
C ALA A 250 -9.01 6.52 15.00
N CYS A 251 -9.34 6.91 16.24
CA CYS A 251 -8.65 6.46 17.45
C CYS A 251 -8.89 4.97 17.70
N GLU A 252 -10.11 4.48 17.56
CA GLU A 252 -10.44 3.04 17.64
C GLU A 252 -9.64 2.25 16.61
N ARG A 253 -9.56 2.75 15.37
CA ARG A 253 -8.70 2.17 14.34
C ARG A 253 -7.22 2.29 14.68
N GLY A 254 -6.82 3.39 15.32
CA GLY A 254 -5.47 3.65 15.83
C GLY A 254 -5.05 2.66 16.90
N ARG A 255 -5.96 2.26 17.80
CA ARG A 255 -5.70 1.24 18.83
C ARG A 255 -5.28 -0.10 18.22
N CYS A 256 -5.83 -0.48 17.06
CA CYS A 256 -5.36 -1.68 16.34
C CYS A 256 -3.89 -1.59 15.89
N TYR A 257 -3.35 -0.39 15.69
CA TYR A 257 -1.94 -0.16 15.29
C TYR A 257 -1.02 0.14 16.47
N LEU A 258 -1.59 0.56 17.59
CA LEU A 258 -0.88 0.97 18.81
C LEU A 258 -0.98 -0.06 19.94
N GLY A 259 -1.77 -1.12 19.77
CA GLY A 259 -2.00 -2.16 20.76
C GLY A 259 -0.71 -2.77 21.28
N ASP A 260 0.20 -3.15 20.39
CA ASP A 260 1.50 -3.75 20.70
C ASP A 260 2.41 -2.82 21.54
N PHE A 261 2.18 -1.51 21.48
CA PHE A 261 2.95 -0.51 22.24
C PHE A 261 2.26 -0.14 23.56
N LEU A 262 0.94 0.06 23.54
CA LEU A 262 0.18 0.54 24.69
C LEU A 262 -0.15 -0.57 25.70
N VAL A 263 -0.36 -1.79 25.21
CA VAL A 263 -0.49 -3.00 26.01
C VAL A 263 0.89 -3.65 25.98
N GLY A 264 1.84 -3.08 26.74
CA GLY A 264 3.23 -3.55 26.70
C GLY A 264 3.32 -5.08 26.83
N ASN A 265 4.17 -5.71 26.01
CA ASN A 265 4.39 -7.15 25.97
C ASN A 265 4.38 -7.77 27.38
N ASP A 266 3.26 -8.39 27.76
CA ASP A 266 3.15 -9.28 28.91
C ASP A 266 3.58 -10.69 28.47
N ASP A 267 4.79 -10.82 27.92
CA ASP A 267 5.40 -12.13 27.60
C ASP A 267 6.08 -12.76 28.82
N ASP A 268 6.06 -12.09 29.99
CA ASP A 268 6.63 -12.63 31.22
C ASP A 268 5.63 -12.66 32.39
N LYS A 269 5.19 -13.90 32.67
CA LYS A 269 4.72 -14.48 33.94
C LYS A 269 3.21 -14.53 34.24
N SER A 270 2.76 -15.78 34.28
CA SER A 270 1.78 -16.38 35.19
C SER A 270 1.51 -15.61 36.50
N GLY A 271 0.22 -15.37 36.76
CA GLY A 271 -0.39 -15.42 38.10
C GLY A 271 -0.18 -14.22 39.02
N SER A 272 -1.20 -13.35 39.13
CA SER A 272 -1.93 -13.04 40.38
C SER A 272 -2.74 -11.75 40.23
N LYS A 273 -4.05 -11.83 40.48
CA LYS A 273 -4.94 -10.67 40.65
C LYS A 273 -4.63 -10.01 41.99
N GLY A 274 -3.85 -8.93 41.97
CA GLY A 274 -3.62 -8.05 43.12
C GLY A 274 -4.01 -6.61 42.79
N SER A 275 -5.15 -6.16 43.34
CA SER A 275 -5.60 -4.76 43.31
C SER A 275 -4.72 -3.91 44.24
N GLY A 276 -3.63 -3.34 43.72
CA GLY A 276 -2.78 -2.37 44.42
C GLY A 276 -2.82 -1.00 43.73
N LYS A 277 -3.09 0.06 44.49
CA LYS A 277 -3.04 1.47 44.02
C LYS A 277 -1.60 1.79 43.59
N LYS A 278 -1.35 1.87 42.27
CA LYS A 278 -0.04 2.26 41.71
C LYS A 278 0.21 3.75 41.90
N SER A 279 1.45 4.12 42.22
CA SER A 279 1.85 5.51 42.42
C SER A 279 1.87 6.27 41.09
N ASN A 280 1.64 7.59 41.14
CA ASN A 280 1.57 8.44 39.93
C ASN A 280 2.94 8.55 39.21
N ALA A 281 4.04 8.27 39.91
CA ALA A 281 5.39 8.26 39.35
C ALA A 281 5.65 7.00 38.49
N ASP A 282 5.17 5.83 38.94
CA ASP A 282 5.33 4.56 38.22
C ASP A 282 4.55 4.55 36.89
N SER A 283 3.38 5.20 36.87
CA SER A 283 2.58 5.40 35.66
C SER A 283 3.32 6.23 34.60
N LYS A 284 3.96 7.33 35.02
CA LYS A 284 4.73 8.20 34.12
C LYS A 284 5.98 7.52 33.58
N ALA A 285 6.66 6.72 34.40
CA ALA A 285 7.84 5.96 33.97
C ALA A 285 7.46 4.91 32.89
N LYS A 286 6.35 4.19 33.10
CA LYS A 286 5.85 3.20 32.13
C LYS A 286 5.39 3.86 30.82
N GLN A 287 4.70 5.02 30.89
CA GLN A 287 4.34 5.80 29.70
C GLN A 287 5.57 6.29 28.92
N LYS A 288 6.61 6.75 29.62
CA LYS A 288 7.86 7.20 28.99
C LYS A 288 8.56 6.04 28.27
N GLN A 289 8.60 4.87 28.88
CA GLN A 289 9.18 3.66 28.30
C GLN A 289 8.42 3.20 27.05
N VAL A 290 7.09 3.17 27.10
CA VAL A 290 6.24 2.86 25.92
C VAL A 290 6.48 3.87 24.78
N PHE A 291 6.63 5.15 25.11
CA PHE A 291 6.92 6.19 24.13
C PHE A 291 8.30 6.04 23.50
N GLU A 292 9.33 5.75 24.29
CA GLU A 292 10.69 5.46 23.83
C GLU A 292 10.73 4.21 22.93
N ASP A 293 9.96 3.17 23.27
CA ASP A 293 9.83 1.96 22.44
C ASP A 293 9.08 2.22 21.13
N ALA A 294 7.97 2.96 21.16
CA ALA A 294 7.21 3.33 19.97
C ALA A 294 8.02 4.22 19.01
N THR A 295 8.80 5.16 19.56
CA THR A 295 9.69 6.02 18.77
C THR A 295 10.86 5.23 18.19
N GLY A 296 11.51 4.38 18.97
CA GLY A 296 12.66 3.57 18.52
C GLY A 296 12.29 2.48 17.51
N ARG A 297 11.14 1.81 17.67
CA ARG A 297 10.76 0.65 16.85
C ARG A 297 9.84 0.97 15.68
N ALA A 298 8.93 1.95 15.79
CA ALA A 298 7.88 2.17 14.79
C ALA A 298 7.93 3.55 14.11
N TRP A 299 8.20 4.63 14.85
CA TRP A 299 8.02 6.00 14.35
C TRP A 299 9.32 6.76 14.04
N GLY A 300 10.48 6.12 14.19
CA GLY A 300 11.78 6.73 13.84
C GLY A 300 12.13 7.92 14.73
N GLN A 301 12.23 9.14 14.17
CA GLN A 301 12.53 10.36 14.95
C GLN A 301 11.36 10.85 15.84
N GLY A 302 10.26 10.07 15.91
CA GLY A 302 9.07 10.40 16.68
C GLY A 302 8.14 11.40 15.98
N LEU A 303 7.13 11.89 16.70
CA LEU A 303 6.27 12.95 16.20
C LEU A 303 7.11 14.21 15.92
N HIS A 304 6.86 14.86 14.78
CA HIS A 304 7.50 16.12 14.39
C HIS A 304 7.39 17.16 15.52
N GLN A 305 8.43 18.00 15.69
CA GLN A 305 8.53 18.92 16.85
C GLN A 305 7.33 19.85 17.01
N ASP A 306 6.61 20.12 15.92
CA ASP A 306 5.44 21.00 15.88
C ASP A 306 4.13 20.31 16.33
N VAL A 307 4.05 18.97 16.24
CA VAL A 307 2.86 18.19 16.63
C VAL A 307 3.02 17.48 17.97
N ARG A 308 4.25 17.43 18.53
CA ARG A 308 4.51 16.77 19.82
C ARG A 308 3.79 17.41 21.01
N SER A 309 3.46 18.71 20.91
CA SER A 309 2.79 19.48 21.96
C SER A 309 1.32 19.74 21.64
N THR A 310 0.82 19.27 20.50
CA THR A 310 -0.59 19.38 20.15
C THR A 310 -1.33 18.28 20.90
N MET A 311 -2.22 18.68 21.82
CA MET A 311 -3.04 17.74 22.56
C MET A 311 -4.05 17.11 21.59
N PHE A 312 -3.83 15.86 21.22
CA PHE A 312 -4.86 15.04 20.62
C PHE A 312 -5.65 14.40 21.77
N TYR A 313 -6.96 14.62 21.80
CA TYR A 313 -7.83 13.73 22.56
C TYR A 313 -7.73 12.36 21.88
N ILE A 314 -7.15 11.40 22.58
CA ILE A 314 -7.06 9.98 22.22
C ILE A 314 -8.04 9.22 23.12
#